data_AF-A0A6P9EHK9-F1
#
_entry.id   AF-A0A6P9EHK9-F1
#
_cell.length_a   1.000
_cell.length_b   1.000
_cell.length_c   1.000
_cell.angle_alpha   90.00
_cell.angle_beta   90.00
_cell.angle_gamma   90.00
#
_symmetry.space_group_name_H-M   'P 1'
#
loop_
_entity.id
_entity.type
_entity.pdbx_description
1 polymer ?
#
loop_
_entity_poly.entity_id
_entity_poly.type
_entity_poly.pdbx_seq_one_letter_code
_entity_poly.pdbx_strand_id
1 'polypeptide(L)'
;MAGNPFSFIKDIIAIKTPKKSTLVLRMIVFVFTMVCGVYICSICLKQISTHGRAGFLDVPVIQKPCPEPQIEPWEIPYVHYPIPKTYSRAECACNPVRYFVILSIQRSGSGWFETLLNNHTNISSNGEIFSVKVRRSNISTIVETLDKIYNLDWLSSASKNECTAAVGLKWMLNQAEILANYKPMINATLLIPNLKQVEETTAKALEYFKSTQHIIVYYEDVVKNNTKLIDIQDFLKVPRRQLTSRQVKIHKGSISSQITNWDDVQKTLKGTHYESFLHADYRK
;
A
#
# COMPACT_ATOMS: atom_id res chain seq x y z
N MET A 1 69.32 -29.75 -66.26
CA MET A 1 69.42 -28.64 -65.31
C MET A 1 68.01 -28.29 -64.86
N ALA A 2 67.74 -28.47 -63.57
CA ALA A 2 66.46 -28.16 -62.94
C ALA A 2 66.30 -26.63 -62.82
N GLY A 3 65.15 -26.11 -63.26
CA GLY A 3 64.69 -24.75 -63.03
C GLY A 3 63.28 -24.79 -62.46
N ASN A 4 63.13 -24.33 -61.22
CA ASN A 4 61.92 -24.37 -60.39
C ASN A 4 60.67 -23.74 -61.03
N PRO A 5 59.48 -24.38 -60.99
CA PRO A 5 58.20 -23.81 -61.41
C PRO A 5 57.53 -22.97 -60.31
N PHE A 6 58.30 -22.20 -59.52
CA PHE A 6 57.78 -21.44 -58.37
C PHE A 6 57.80 -19.91 -58.53
N SER A 7 58.19 -19.37 -59.69
CA SER A 7 58.18 -17.92 -59.94
C SER A 7 56.90 -17.39 -60.59
N PHE A 8 56.01 -18.24 -61.10
CA PHE A 8 54.82 -17.78 -61.85
C PHE A 8 53.55 -17.58 -61.00
N ILE A 9 53.50 -18.08 -59.76
CA ILE A 9 52.30 -17.97 -58.92
C ILE A 9 52.25 -16.63 -58.15
N LYS A 10 53.38 -15.92 -58.04
CA LYS A 10 53.45 -14.68 -57.23
C LYS A 10 52.84 -13.45 -57.91
N ASP A 11 52.71 -13.46 -59.24
CA ASP A 11 52.19 -12.31 -60.01
C ASP A 11 50.69 -12.42 -60.36
N ILE A 12 50.02 -13.54 -60.06
CA ILE A 12 48.57 -13.69 -60.29
C ILE A 12 47.74 -13.24 -59.06
N ILE A 13 48.32 -13.22 -57.86
CA ILE A 13 47.62 -12.84 -56.62
C ILE A 13 47.93 -11.39 -56.22
N ALA A 14 47.91 -10.48 -57.20
CA ALA A 14 47.93 -9.04 -56.96
C ALA A 14 46.62 -8.40 -57.45
N ILE A 15 45.47 -8.97 -57.09
CA ILE A 15 44.18 -8.31 -57.26
C ILE A 15 44.08 -7.21 -56.22
N LYS A 16 44.43 -6.00 -56.65
CA LYS A 16 44.20 -4.73 -55.98
C LYS A 16 42.72 -4.64 -55.59
N THR A 17 42.40 -4.73 -54.30
CA THR A 17 41.02 -4.57 -53.80
C THR A 17 40.48 -3.19 -54.19
N PRO A 18 39.37 -3.09 -54.94
CA PRO A 18 38.76 -1.80 -55.21
C PRO A 18 37.95 -1.37 -53.99
N LYS A 19 38.51 -0.44 -53.19
CA LYS A 19 37.84 0.20 -52.03
C LYS A 19 36.54 0.98 -52.35
N LYS A 20 36.05 0.97 -53.60
CA LYS A 20 34.82 1.67 -54.02
C LYS A 20 33.55 0.81 -53.98
N SER A 21 33.64 -0.52 -53.86
CA SER A 21 32.47 -1.41 -53.91
C SER A 21 31.67 -1.46 -52.60
N THR A 22 32.32 -1.39 -51.45
CA THR A 22 31.66 -1.49 -50.13
C THR A 22 30.78 -0.28 -49.81
N LEU A 23 31.18 0.92 -50.29
CA LEU A 23 30.44 2.16 -50.01
C LEU A 23 29.18 2.24 -50.88
N VAL A 24 29.27 1.86 -52.15
CA VAL A 24 28.12 1.77 -53.06
C VAL A 24 27.11 0.72 -52.56
N LEU A 25 27.59 -0.46 -52.13
CA LEU A 25 26.72 -1.49 -51.55
C LEU A 25 26.00 -1.00 -50.28
N ARG A 26 26.72 -0.31 -49.38
CA ARG A 26 26.11 0.27 -48.17
C ARG A 26 25.07 1.34 -48.52
N MET A 27 25.33 2.17 -49.52
CA MET A 27 24.35 3.17 -49.98
C MET A 27 23.11 2.51 -50.60
N ILE A 28 23.29 1.43 -51.39
CA ILE A 28 22.17 0.68 -51.95
C ILE A 28 21.32 0.04 -50.86
N VAL A 29 21.95 -0.60 -49.86
CA VAL A 29 21.23 -1.18 -48.71
C VAL A 29 20.49 -0.09 -47.94
N PHE A 30 21.11 1.08 -47.72
CA PHE A 30 20.48 2.19 -47.01
C PHE A 30 19.25 2.73 -47.74
N VAL A 31 19.35 2.90 -49.06
CA VAL A 31 18.23 3.29 -49.92
C VAL A 31 17.13 2.23 -49.89
N PHE A 32 17.48 0.94 -49.95
CA PHE A 32 16.51 -0.14 -49.88
C PHE A 32 15.80 -0.18 -48.53
N THR A 33 16.50 -0.01 -47.41
CA THR A 33 15.89 0.09 -46.08
C THR A 33 14.98 1.31 -45.93
N MET A 34 15.34 2.45 -46.53
CA MET A 34 14.49 3.65 -46.54
C MET A 34 13.22 3.44 -47.37
N VAL A 35 13.34 2.86 -48.57
CA VAL A 35 12.19 2.57 -49.44
C VAL A 35 11.27 1.53 -48.80
N CYS A 36 11.83 0.45 -48.23
CA CYS A 36 11.06 -0.53 -47.47
C CYS A 36 10.41 0.09 -46.24
N GLY A 37 11.12 0.96 -45.50
CA GLY A 37 10.58 1.68 -44.35
C GLY A 37 9.41 2.58 -44.72
N VAL A 38 9.52 3.36 -45.79
CA VAL A 38 8.44 4.21 -46.30
C VAL A 38 7.28 3.38 -46.84
N TYR A 39 7.55 2.25 -47.51
CA TYR A 39 6.52 1.34 -48.01
C TYR A 39 5.75 0.66 -46.87
N ILE A 40 6.44 0.16 -45.85
CA ILE A 40 5.82 -0.41 -44.65
C ILE A 40 5.02 0.67 -43.92
N CYS A 41 5.59 1.88 -43.74
CA CYS A 41 4.87 3.01 -43.12
C CYS A 41 3.62 3.41 -43.94
N SER A 42 3.71 3.40 -45.27
CA SER A 42 2.59 3.68 -46.17
C SER A 42 1.50 2.61 -46.08
N ILE A 43 1.87 1.33 -45.97
CA ILE A 43 0.92 0.23 -45.73
C ILE A 43 0.28 0.38 -44.34
N CYS A 44 1.06 0.66 -43.28
CA CYS A 44 0.51 0.90 -41.94
C CYS A 44 -0.44 2.10 -41.91
N LEU A 45 -0.11 3.20 -42.60
CA LEU A 45 -0.98 4.38 -42.74
C LEU A 45 -2.24 4.07 -43.56
N LYS A 46 -2.13 3.26 -44.62
CA LYS A 46 -3.29 2.74 -45.37
C LYS A 46 -4.14 1.77 -44.57
N GLN A 47 -3.54 1.01 -43.66
CA GLN A 47 -4.24 0.11 -42.75
C GLN A 47 -4.98 0.93 -41.68
N ILE A 48 -4.42 2.03 -41.20
CA ILE A 48 -5.10 3.02 -40.33
C ILE A 48 -6.24 3.73 -41.08
N SER A 49 -6.05 4.09 -42.36
CA SER A 49 -7.11 4.77 -43.15
C SER A 49 -8.23 3.83 -43.59
N THR A 50 -7.95 2.55 -43.82
CA THR A 50 -8.98 1.52 -44.01
C THR A 50 -9.63 1.08 -42.69
N HIS A 51 -8.90 1.09 -41.56
CA HIS A 51 -9.49 0.96 -40.22
C HIS A 51 -10.36 2.14 -39.80
N GLY A 52 -10.18 3.33 -40.41
CA GLY A 52 -11.08 4.47 -40.23
C GLY A 52 -12.48 4.26 -40.84
N ARG A 53 -12.68 3.19 -41.64
CA ARG A 53 -13.97 2.83 -42.25
C ARG A 53 -14.52 1.46 -41.86
N ALA A 54 -13.71 0.61 -41.23
CA ALA A 54 -14.27 -0.46 -40.40
C ALA A 54 -14.75 0.22 -39.13
N GLY A 55 -16.04 0.56 -39.07
CA GLY A 55 -16.67 1.01 -37.84
C GLY A 55 -16.18 0.12 -36.71
N PHE A 56 -15.79 0.73 -35.59
CA PHE A 56 -15.67 0.01 -34.33
C PHE A 56 -16.96 -0.81 -34.21
N LEU A 57 -16.89 -2.10 -34.51
CA LEU A 57 -17.78 -3.05 -33.89
C LEU A 57 -17.38 -2.90 -32.43
N ASP A 58 -18.13 -2.04 -31.72
CA ASP A 58 -18.32 -2.18 -30.29
C ASP A 58 -18.80 -3.62 -30.13
N VAL A 59 -17.85 -4.55 -30.07
CA VAL A 59 -18.09 -5.86 -29.49
C VAL A 59 -18.56 -5.47 -28.11
N PRO A 60 -19.84 -5.69 -27.76
CA PRO A 60 -20.24 -5.49 -26.40
C PRO A 60 -19.33 -6.42 -25.62
N VAL A 61 -18.39 -5.84 -24.88
CA VAL A 61 -17.65 -6.60 -23.89
C VAL A 61 -18.76 -7.08 -22.99
N ILE A 62 -19.18 -8.33 -23.19
CA ILE A 62 -20.08 -9.02 -22.28
C ILE A 62 -19.33 -8.89 -20.96
N GLN A 63 -19.77 -7.95 -20.13
CA GLN A 63 -19.30 -7.85 -18.76
C GLN A 63 -19.59 -9.23 -18.21
N LYS A 64 -18.55 -10.05 -18.04
CA LYS A 64 -18.70 -11.29 -17.30
C LYS A 64 -19.31 -10.85 -15.98
N PRO A 65 -20.55 -11.28 -15.67
CA PRO A 65 -21.15 -10.93 -14.41
C PRO A 65 -20.16 -11.36 -13.35
N CYS A 66 -19.81 -10.44 -12.44
CA CYS A 66 -19.00 -10.82 -11.31
C CYS A 66 -19.70 -12.01 -10.63
N PRO A 67 -18.96 -13.05 -10.21
CA PRO A 67 -19.55 -14.11 -9.41
C PRO A 67 -20.33 -13.46 -8.27
N GLU A 68 -21.55 -13.92 -8.01
CA GLU A 68 -22.34 -13.38 -6.90
C GLU A 68 -21.47 -13.47 -5.63
N PRO A 69 -21.06 -12.32 -5.07
CA PRO A 69 -20.21 -12.34 -3.91
C PRO A 69 -21.08 -12.79 -2.74
N GLN A 70 -20.57 -13.71 -1.91
CA GLN A 70 -21.23 -14.12 -0.67
C GLN A 70 -21.15 -12.97 0.35
N ILE A 71 -21.91 -11.91 0.10
CA ILE A 71 -21.99 -10.72 0.94
C ILE A 71 -23.27 -10.83 1.75
N GLU A 72 -23.11 -10.76 3.07
CA GLU A 72 -24.24 -10.78 3.97
C GLU A 72 -25.12 -9.53 3.77
N PRO A 73 -26.45 -9.61 3.89
CA PRO A 73 -27.35 -8.51 3.58
C PRO A 73 -27.04 -7.19 4.33
N TRP A 74 -26.54 -7.28 5.57
CA TRP A 74 -26.17 -6.13 6.38
C TRP A 74 -24.87 -5.44 5.94
N GLU A 75 -24.05 -6.10 5.11
CA GLU A 75 -22.79 -5.55 4.59
C GLU A 75 -22.96 -4.81 3.26
N ILE A 76 -24.06 -5.05 2.54
CA ILE A 76 -24.38 -4.42 1.26
C ILE A 76 -24.24 -2.88 1.29
N PRO A 77 -24.70 -2.15 2.33
CA PRO A 77 -24.58 -0.70 2.37
C PRO A 77 -23.14 -0.17 2.47
N TYR A 78 -22.19 -1.01 2.88
CA TYR A 78 -20.79 -0.62 3.14
C TYR A 78 -19.84 -1.03 2.00
N VAL A 79 -20.35 -1.75 1.00
CA VAL A 79 -19.61 -2.24 -0.15
C VAL A 79 -19.85 -1.32 -1.34
N HIS A 80 -18.77 -0.94 -2.02
CA HIS A 80 -18.85 -0.15 -3.23
C HIS A 80 -17.92 -0.70 -4.32
N TYR A 81 -18.34 -0.58 -5.57
CA TYR A 81 -17.56 -0.96 -6.76
C TYR A 81 -17.18 0.34 -7.48
N PRO A 82 -15.89 0.72 -7.50
CA PRO A 82 -15.48 2.02 -7.99
C PRO A 82 -15.55 2.04 -9.52
N ILE A 83 -16.17 3.07 -10.08
CA ILE A 83 -16.25 3.30 -11.53
C ILE A 83 -15.38 4.51 -11.86
N PRO A 84 -14.08 4.30 -12.18
CA PRO A 84 -13.17 5.40 -12.49
C PRO A 84 -13.61 6.17 -13.73
N LYS A 85 -13.53 7.51 -13.68
CA LYS A 85 -13.91 8.40 -14.79
C LYS A 85 -12.82 8.57 -15.84
N THR A 86 -11.55 8.32 -15.49
CA THR A 86 -10.38 8.66 -16.32
C THR A 86 -9.88 7.49 -17.16
N TYR A 87 -10.01 6.25 -16.69
CA TYR A 87 -9.64 5.02 -17.41
C TYR A 87 -10.31 3.81 -16.75
N SER A 88 -10.48 2.70 -17.47
CA SER A 88 -11.11 1.48 -16.95
C SER A 88 -10.06 0.47 -16.48
N ARG A 89 -10.28 -0.14 -15.31
CA ARG A 89 -9.57 -1.34 -14.81
C ARG A 89 -10.55 -2.51 -14.72
N ALA A 90 -10.99 -3.00 -15.87
CA ALA A 90 -11.99 -4.06 -15.95
C ALA A 90 -11.58 -5.33 -15.17
N GLU A 91 -10.28 -5.60 -15.08
CA GLU A 91 -9.70 -6.71 -14.30
C GLU A 91 -9.98 -6.60 -12.79
N CYS A 92 -10.17 -5.39 -12.26
CA CYS A 92 -10.50 -5.13 -10.87
C CYS A 92 -12.00 -4.87 -10.63
N ALA A 93 -12.84 -4.92 -11.66
CA ALA A 93 -14.26 -4.56 -11.56
C ALA A 93 -15.05 -5.43 -10.57
N CYS A 94 -14.59 -6.67 -10.32
CA CYS A 94 -15.22 -7.59 -9.37
C CYS A 94 -14.62 -7.55 -7.96
N ASN A 95 -13.75 -6.58 -7.66
CA ASN A 95 -13.19 -6.41 -6.33
C ASN A 95 -13.89 -5.25 -5.61
N PRO A 96 -14.79 -5.54 -4.66
CA PRO A 96 -15.42 -4.51 -3.87
C PRO A 96 -14.38 -3.81 -2.98
N VAL A 97 -14.54 -2.51 -2.83
CA VAL A 97 -13.81 -1.70 -1.86
C VAL A 97 -14.72 -1.38 -0.67
N ARG A 98 -14.11 -1.12 0.49
CA ARG A 98 -14.84 -0.86 1.74
C ARG A 98 -14.28 0.37 2.43
N TYR A 99 -15.19 1.22 2.91
CA TYR A 99 -14.82 2.28 3.85
C TYR A 99 -14.93 1.74 5.26
N PHE A 100 -13.83 1.79 6.00
CA PHE A 100 -13.82 1.38 7.39
C PHE A 100 -12.88 2.25 8.22
N VAL A 101 -13.11 2.25 9.53
CA VAL A 101 -12.27 2.93 10.50
C VAL A 101 -11.85 1.96 11.59
N ILE A 102 -10.55 1.86 11.83
CA ILE A 102 -10.03 1.19 13.03
C ILE A 102 -9.71 2.27 14.05
N LEU A 103 -10.43 2.24 15.16
CA LEU A 103 -10.24 3.17 16.27
C LEU A 103 -9.37 2.50 17.33
N SER A 104 -8.29 3.18 17.72
CA SER A 104 -7.41 2.77 18.81
C SER A 104 -7.02 3.99 19.64
N ILE A 105 -6.88 3.82 20.94
CA ILE A 105 -6.41 4.89 21.83
C ILE A 105 -4.90 5.14 21.70
N GLN A 106 -4.43 6.28 22.21
CA GLN A 106 -3.03 6.66 22.18
C GLN A 106 -2.20 5.71 23.07
N ARG A 107 -1.01 5.29 22.57
CA ARG A 107 0.03 4.50 23.27
C ARG A 107 -0.24 3.02 23.55
N SER A 108 -1.37 2.45 23.15
CA SER A 108 -1.67 1.02 23.26
C SER A 108 -1.03 0.21 22.12
N GLY A 109 0.29 0.32 21.89
CA GLY A 109 0.97 -0.59 20.96
C GLY A 109 0.55 -0.46 19.49
N SER A 110 0.28 0.74 18.99
CA SER A 110 -0.09 0.94 17.58
C SER A 110 0.98 0.46 16.58
N GLY A 111 2.27 0.56 16.93
CA GLY A 111 3.36 -0.06 16.17
C GLY A 111 3.35 -1.58 16.29
N TRP A 112 3.03 -2.11 17.47
CA TRP A 112 2.91 -3.55 17.70
C TRP A 112 1.78 -4.12 16.84
N PHE A 113 0.63 -3.47 16.84
CA PHE A 113 -0.54 -3.84 16.04
C PHE A 113 -0.26 -3.74 14.54
N GLU A 114 0.48 -2.72 14.11
CA GLU A 114 0.92 -2.61 12.72
C GLU A 114 1.82 -3.77 12.30
N THR A 115 2.82 -4.13 13.11
CA THR A 115 3.68 -5.30 12.82
C THR A 115 2.93 -6.62 12.87
N LEU A 116 1.90 -6.72 13.71
CA LEU A 116 1.00 -7.86 13.77
C LEU A 116 0.17 -8.00 12.49
N LEU A 117 -0.41 -6.90 12.01
CA LEU A 117 -1.16 -6.88 10.75
C LEU A 117 -0.27 -7.22 9.54
N ASN A 118 0.96 -6.71 9.51
CA ASN A 118 1.95 -7.01 8.46
C ASN A 118 2.43 -8.46 8.44
N ASN A 119 2.05 -9.28 9.43
CA ASN A 119 2.27 -10.72 9.36
C ASN A 119 1.29 -11.42 8.41
N HIS A 120 0.16 -10.77 8.09
CA HIS A 120 -0.83 -11.28 7.15
C HIS A 120 -0.43 -10.98 5.69
N THR A 121 -0.42 -11.98 4.81
CA THR A 121 0.07 -11.82 3.42
C THR A 121 -0.73 -10.82 2.58
N ASN A 122 -2.02 -10.65 2.88
CA ASN A 122 -2.91 -9.75 2.14
C ASN A 122 -3.04 -8.37 2.82
N ILE A 123 -2.22 -8.07 3.83
CA ILE A 123 -2.25 -6.78 4.51
C ILE A 123 -0.85 -6.17 4.45
N SER A 124 -0.80 -4.92 4.01
CA SER A 124 0.37 -4.05 4.14
C SER A 124 -0.04 -2.79 4.90
N SER A 125 0.44 -2.64 6.12
CA SER A 125 0.21 -1.50 6.99
C SER A 125 1.51 -0.70 7.13
N ASN A 126 1.48 0.55 6.67
CA ASN A 126 2.64 1.43 6.68
C ASN A 126 2.40 2.57 7.69
N GLY A 127 3.07 2.51 8.84
CA GLY A 127 3.06 3.58 9.82
C GLY A 127 3.90 4.77 9.39
N GLU A 128 3.49 5.96 9.81
CA GLU A 128 4.35 7.16 9.81
C GLU A 128 4.98 7.53 8.45
N ILE A 129 4.32 7.17 7.34
CA ILE A 129 4.81 7.40 5.97
C ILE A 129 5.31 8.84 5.79
N PHE A 130 4.58 9.81 6.35
CA PHE A 130 4.84 11.25 6.23
C PHE A 130 5.61 11.86 7.41
N SER A 131 6.21 11.05 8.29
CA SER A 131 7.13 11.53 9.33
C SER A 131 8.38 12.19 8.71
N VAL A 132 8.84 11.65 7.57
CA VAL A 132 9.94 12.24 6.79
C VAL A 132 9.48 13.53 6.10
N LYS A 133 10.11 14.66 6.47
CA LYS A 133 9.74 16.00 5.97
C LYS A 133 9.68 16.07 4.44
N VAL A 134 10.61 15.41 3.74
CA VAL A 134 10.66 15.40 2.27
C VAL A 134 9.38 14.81 1.66
N ARG A 135 8.84 13.72 2.22
CA ARG A 135 7.65 13.03 1.70
C ARG A 135 6.36 13.86 1.80
N ARG A 136 6.37 14.92 2.60
CA ARG A 136 5.24 15.86 2.79
C ARG A 136 5.58 17.28 2.33
N SER A 137 6.62 17.45 1.52
CA SER A 137 7.11 18.76 1.07
C SER A 137 6.14 19.44 0.11
N ASN A 138 5.48 18.68 -0.77
CA ASN A 138 4.48 19.15 -1.71
C ASN A 138 3.57 17.99 -2.16
N ILE A 139 2.50 18.32 -2.89
CA ILE A 139 1.48 17.35 -3.31
C ILE A 139 2.02 16.29 -4.29
N SER A 140 2.95 16.66 -5.19
CA SER A 140 3.58 15.71 -6.14
C SER A 140 4.30 14.60 -5.37
N THR A 141 5.14 14.99 -4.40
CA THR A 141 5.89 14.04 -3.58
C THR A 141 4.97 13.14 -2.75
N ILE A 142 3.86 13.69 -2.24
CA ILE A 142 2.85 12.90 -1.50
C ILE A 142 2.23 11.85 -2.42
N VAL A 143 1.81 12.26 -3.62
CA VAL A 143 1.19 11.39 -4.62
C VAL A 143 2.16 10.30 -5.05
N GLU A 144 3.39 10.65 -5.43
CA GLU A 144 4.44 9.69 -5.79
C GLU A 144 4.75 8.70 -4.65
N THR A 145 4.76 9.19 -3.40
CA THR A 145 4.99 8.34 -2.23
C THR A 145 3.86 7.33 -2.03
N LEU A 146 2.60 7.77 -2.14
CA LEU A 146 1.44 6.90 -2.00
C LEU A 146 1.34 5.89 -3.13
N ASP A 147 1.54 6.35 -4.38
CA ASP A 147 1.51 5.50 -5.57
C ASP A 147 2.52 4.35 -5.45
N LYS A 148 3.73 4.67 -5.00
CA LYS A 148 4.80 3.69 -4.80
C LYS A 148 4.56 2.74 -3.63
N ILE A 149 4.12 3.25 -2.47
CA ILE A 149 3.98 2.44 -1.25
C ILE A 149 2.77 1.51 -1.34
N TYR A 150 1.67 1.98 -1.91
CA TYR A 150 0.41 1.23 -1.99
C TYR A 150 0.19 0.58 -3.35
N ASN A 151 1.16 0.69 -4.27
CA ASN A 151 1.08 0.17 -5.63
C ASN A 151 -0.24 0.60 -6.30
N LEU A 152 -0.54 1.90 -6.29
CA LEU A 152 -1.83 2.43 -6.77
C LEU A 152 -1.88 2.45 -8.31
N ASP A 153 -0.72 2.64 -8.96
CA ASP A 153 -0.56 2.78 -10.40
C ASP A 153 -1.48 3.86 -10.98
N TRP A 154 -1.47 5.04 -10.37
CA TRP A 154 -2.33 6.15 -10.81
C TRP A 154 -2.09 6.55 -12.27
N LEU A 155 -0.88 6.33 -12.78
CA LEU A 155 -0.45 6.74 -14.12
C LEU A 155 -0.24 5.56 -15.10
N SER A 156 -0.41 4.32 -14.65
CA SER A 156 -0.18 3.14 -15.48
C SER A 156 -1.49 2.47 -15.89
N SER A 157 -1.68 2.27 -17.19
CA SER A 157 -2.82 1.53 -17.76
C SER A 157 -2.59 0.03 -17.85
N ALA A 158 -1.46 -0.48 -17.35
CA ALA A 158 -1.17 -1.90 -17.38
C ALA A 158 -2.12 -2.68 -16.47
N SER A 159 -2.52 -3.88 -16.94
CA SER A 159 -3.35 -4.81 -16.19
C SER A 159 -2.62 -5.32 -14.95
N LYS A 160 -3.36 -5.48 -13.84
CA LYS A 160 -2.82 -6.04 -12.59
C LYS A 160 -3.20 -7.50 -12.38
N ASN A 161 -2.30 -8.23 -11.71
CA ASN A 161 -2.59 -9.57 -11.21
C ASN A 161 -3.35 -9.55 -9.88
N GLU A 162 -3.25 -8.44 -9.13
CA GLU A 162 -3.87 -8.26 -7.81
C GLU A 162 -4.44 -6.84 -7.70
N CYS A 163 -5.58 -6.72 -7.02
CA CYS A 163 -6.30 -5.46 -6.86
C CYS A 163 -6.36 -5.06 -5.38
N THR A 164 -6.06 -3.79 -5.10
CA THR A 164 -6.11 -3.24 -3.74
C THR A 164 -7.56 -2.91 -3.36
N ALA A 165 -8.08 -3.58 -2.33
CA ALA A 165 -9.45 -3.40 -1.84
C ALA A 165 -9.60 -2.24 -0.81
N ALA A 166 -8.50 -1.82 -0.18
CA ALA A 166 -8.50 -0.72 0.77
C ALA A 166 -7.11 -0.10 0.93
N VAL A 167 -7.09 1.21 1.20
CA VAL A 167 -5.89 1.96 1.60
C VAL A 167 -6.26 2.76 2.83
N GLY A 168 -5.42 2.71 3.86
CA GLY A 168 -5.62 3.42 5.12
C GLY A 168 -4.48 4.39 5.41
N LEU A 169 -4.81 5.49 6.08
CA LEU A 169 -3.82 6.40 6.64
C LEU A 169 -3.92 6.37 8.15
N LYS A 170 -2.78 6.17 8.81
CA LYS A 170 -2.65 6.22 10.26
C LYS A 170 -2.15 7.60 10.66
N TRP A 171 -2.97 8.33 11.40
CA TRP A 171 -2.59 9.64 11.96
C TRP A 171 -2.20 9.47 13.43
N MET A 172 -1.01 9.93 13.81
CA MET A 172 -0.53 9.91 15.19
C MET A 172 0.22 11.20 15.53
N LEU A 173 0.03 11.69 16.76
CA LEU A 173 0.87 12.72 17.35
C LEU A 173 2.13 12.06 17.95
N ASN A 174 3.30 12.43 17.44
CA ASN A 174 4.56 11.78 17.79
C ASN A 174 5.09 12.30 19.14
N GLN A 175 5.21 11.42 20.14
CA GLN A 175 5.87 11.68 21.45
C GLN A 175 6.62 10.44 21.95
N ALA A 176 7.11 9.57 21.07
CA ALA A 176 7.62 8.26 21.48
C ALA A 176 9.05 8.28 22.05
N GLU A 177 9.90 9.19 21.61
CA GLU A 177 11.34 9.16 21.88
C GLU A 177 11.71 9.53 23.33
N ILE A 178 10.84 10.24 24.04
CA ILE A 178 11.10 10.72 25.41
C ILE A 178 10.78 9.66 26.49
N LEU A 179 9.94 8.66 26.18
CA LEU A 179 9.25 7.88 27.21
C LEU A 179 9.91 6.55 27.61
N ALA A 180 10.93 6.06 26.90
CA ALA A 180 11.55 4.78 27.23
C ALA A 180 12.31 4.78 28.57
N ASN A 181 12.87 5.94 28.95
CA ASN A 181 13.65 6.13 30.18
C ASN A 181 13.04 7.15 31.16
N TYR A 182 11.87 7.71 30.85
CA TYR A 182 11.25 8.77 31.64
C TYR A 182 10.14 8.22 32.52
N LYS A 183 10.24 8.50 33.82
CA LYS A 183 9.20 8.23 34.81
C LYS A 183 8.37 9.50 35.01
N PRO A 184 7.21 9.65 34.36
CA PRO A 184 6.44 10.88 34.43
C PRO A 184 5.93 11.17 35.84
N MET A 185 5.92 12.45 36.20
CA MET A 185 5.10 12.97 37.29
C MET A 185 3.77 13.44 36.70
N ILE A 186 2.66 12.85 37.13
CA ILE A 186 1.34 13.15 36.62
C ILE A 186 0.73 14.26 37.46
N ASN A 187 0.20 15.30 36.82
CA ASN A 187 -0.55 16.33 37.52
C ASN A 187 -1.91 15.77 37.98
N ALA A 188 -2.00 15.37 39.24
CA ALA A 188 -3.19 14.76 39.84
C ALA A 188 -4.44 15.67 39.74
N THR A 189 -4.26 16.98 39.80
CA THR A 189 -5.36 17.96 39.68
C THR A 189 -5.99 17.96 38.29
N LEU A 190 -5.20 17.70 37.24
CA LEU A 190 -5.67 17.67 35.85
C LEU A 190 -6.01 16.26 35.36
N LEU A 191 -5.71 15.22 36.15
CA LEU A 191 -5.88 13.83 35.73
C LEU A 191 -7.33 13.49 35.34
N ILE A 192 -8.28 13.75 36.23
CA ILE A 192 -9.71 13.50 35.96
C ILE A 192 -10.23 14.35 34.80
N PRO A 193 -9.99 15.69 34.74
CA PRO A 193 -10.34 16.50 33.57
C PRO A 193 -9.79 15.96 32.25
N ASN A 194 -8.53 15.53 32.23
CA ASN A 194 -7.90 14.98 31.03
C ASN A 194 -8.53 13.64 30.62
N LEU A 195 -8.81 12.76 31.58
CA LEU A 195 -9.50 11.49 31.31
C LEU A 195 -10.92 11.71 30.75
N LYS A 196 -11.66 12.68 31.30
CA LYS A 196 -12.97 13.10 30.75
C LYS A 196 -12.84 13.61 29.33
N GLN A 197 -11.85 14.45 29.05
CA GLN A 197 -11.59 14.95 27.71
C GLN A 197 -11.30 13.82 26.71
N VAL A 198 -10.55 12.80 27.13
CA VAL A 198 -10.27 11.61 26.29
C VAL A 198 -11.56 10.82 26.02
N GLU A 199 -12.40 10.61 27.03
CA GLU A 199 -13.71 9.95 26.86
C GLU A 199 -14.63 10.75 25.93
N GLU A 200 -14.77 12.06 26.13
CA GLU A 200 -15.57 12.94 25.28
C GLU A 200 -15.07 12.95 23.84
N THR A 201 -13.74 12.99 23.64
CA THR A 201 -13.15 12.94 22.31
C THR A 201 -13.41 11.60 21.64
N THR A 202 -13.34 10.50 22.40
CA THR A 202 -13.65 9.16 21.90
C THR A 202 -15.13 9.04 21.51
N ALA A 203 -16.04 9.54 22.35
CA ALA A 203 -17.47 9.55 22.08
C ALA A 203 -17.80 10.39 20.83
N LYS A 204 -17.18 11.57 20.69
CA LYS A 204 -17.31 12.39 19.48
C LYS A 204 -16.82 11.65 18.24
N ALA A 205 -15.65 11.00 18.30
CA ALA A 205 -15.13 10.24 17.17
C ALA A 205 -16.07 9.09 16.76
N LEU A 206 -16.63 8.36 17.74
CA LEU A 206 -17.60 7.31 17.47
C LEU A 206 -18.89 7.85 16.84
N GLU A 207 -19.38 9.00 17.30
CA GLU A 207 -20.54 9.65 16.69
C GLU A 207 -20.24 10.11 15.25
N TYR A 208 -19.06 10.72 15.01
CA TYR A 208 -18.61 11.11 13.67
C TYR A 208 -18.55 9.93 12.70
N PHE A 209 -18.15 8.75 13.17
CA PHE A 209 -18.01 7.54 12.36
C PHE A 209 -19.18 6.57 12.52
N LYS A 210 -20.31 6.99 13.06
CA LYS A 210 -21.48 6.13 13.29
C LYS A 210 -22.06 5.52 12.00
N SER A 211 -21.97 6.24 10.89
CA SER A 211 -22.39 5.77 9.56
C SER A 211 -21.31 4.97 8.82
N THR A 212 -20.09 4.92 9.35
CA THR A 212 -18.97 4.18 8.77
C THR A 212 -18.71 2.93 9.59
N GLN A 213 -18.44 1.82 8.92
CA GLN A 213 -18.12 0.58 9.61
C GLN A 213 -16.83 0.76 10.43
N HIS A 214 -16.89 0.53 11.74
CA HIS A 214 -15.74 0.73 12.62
C HIS A 214 -15.56 -0.36 13.66
N ILE A 215 -14.31 -0.57 14.08
CA ILE A 215 -13.94 -1.48 15.16
C ILE A 215 -13.03 -0.74 16.14
N ILE A 216 -13.30 -0.94 17.43
CA ILE A 216 -12.43 -0.45 18.50
C ILE A 216 -11.45 -1.56 18.88
N VAL A 217 -10.17 -1.21 18.87
CA VAL A 217 -9.05 -2.13 19.14
C VAL A 217 -8.17 -1.56 20.24
N TYR A 218 -8.08 -2.31 21.34
CA TYR A 218 -7.16 -2.07 22.45
C TYR A 218 -6.08 -3.14 22.45
N TYR A 219 -4.84 -2.77 22.77
CA TYR A 219 -3.72 -3.73 22.82
C TYR A 219 -3.96 -4.82 23.85
N GLU A 220 -4.51 -4.44 24.99
CA GLU A 220 -4.80 -5.33 26.11
C GLU A 220 -5.79 -6.42 25.69
N ASP A 221 -6.80 -6.07 24.90
CA ASP A 221 -7.78 -7.03 24.37
C ASP A 221 -7.15 -7.97 23.36
N VAL A 222 -6.30 -7.44 22.48
CA VAL A 222 -5.65 -8.23 21.42
C VAL A 222 -4.63 -9.21 22.00
N VAL A 223 -3.94 -8.83 23.08
CA VAL A 223 -2.94 -9.70 23.74
C VAL A 223 -3.58 -10.71 24.70
N LYS A 224 -4.65 -10.33 25.40
CA LYS A 224 -5.33 -11.24 26.35
C LYS A 224 -6.31 -12.18 25.66
N ASN A 225 -6.99 -11.70 24.61
CA ASN A 225 -8.08 -12.44 23.97
C ASN A 225 -7.76 -12.77 22.51
N ASN A 226 -7.46 -14.04 22.25
CA ASN A 226 -7.20 -14.54 20.91
C ASN A 226 -8.42 -14.41 19.97
N THR A 227 -9.65 -14.29 20.47
CA THR A 227 -10.83 -14.11 19.61
C THR A 227 -10.85 -12.72 18.97
N LYS A 228 -10.30 -11.69 19.64
CA LYS A 228 -10.28 -10.32 19.10
C LYS A 228 -9.48 -10.23 17.79
N LEU A 229 -8.44 -11.06 17.65
CA LEU A 229 -7.67 -11.18 16.41
C LEU A 229 -8.48 -11.81 15.26
N ILE A 230 -9.37 -12.73 15.59
CA ILE A 230 -10.30 -13.32 14.62
C ILE A 230 -11.29 -12.24 14.19
N ASP A 231 -11.86 -11.50 15.14
CA ASP A 231 -12.80 -10.40 14.86
C ASP A 231 -12.18 -9.33 13.95
N ILE A 232 -10.91 -8.99 14.17
CA ILE A 232 -10.18 -8.02 13.33
C ILE A 232 -9.98 -8.56 11.91
N GLN A 233 -9.61 -9.83 11.75
CA GLN A 233 -9.43 -10.44 10.43
C GLN A 233 -10.76 -10.56 9.68
N ASP A 234 -11.84 -10.93 10.38
CA ASP A 234 -13.20 -10.98 9.84
C ASP A 234 -13.71 -9.59 9.45
N PHE A 235 -13.44 -8.58 10.28
CA PHE A 235 -13.75 -7.18 10.00
C PHE A 235 -13.05 -6.69 8.72
N LEU A 236 -11.76 -7.02 8.58
CA LEU A 236 -10.94 -6.69 7.41
C LEU A 236 -11.22 -7.57 6.18
N LYS A 237 -12.01 -8.66 6.33
CA LYS A 237 -12.31 -9.66 5.30
C LYS A 237 -11.06 -10.27 4.69
N VAL A 238 -10.08 -10.55 5.55
CA VAL A 238 -8.91 -11.32 5.17
C VAL A 238 -9.02 -12.74 5.70
N PRO A 239 -8.42 -13.75 5.03
CA PRO A 239 -8.42 -15.11 5.53
C PRO A 239 -7.87 -15.19 6.95
N ARG A 240 -8.57 -15.90 7.84
CA ARG A 240 -8.11 -16.09 9.22
C ARG A 240 -6.77 -16.82 9.24
N ARG A 241 -5.81 -16.26 9.96
CA ARG A 241 -4.47 -16.82 10.16
C ARG A 241 -3.99 -16.54 11.58
N GLN A 242 -3.00 -17.32 11.99
CA GLN A 242 -2.25 -17.02 13.20
C GLN A 242 -1.34 -15.84 12.92
N LEU A 243 -1.51 -14.75 13.68
CA LEU A 243 -0.71 -13.54 13.55
C LEU A 243 0.29 -13.44 14.68
N THR A 244 1.50 -12.97 14.36
CA THR A 244 2.56 -12.71 15.33
C THR A 244 3.15 -11.32 15.13
N SER A 245 3.50 -10.65 16.23
CA SER A 245 4.12 -9.34 16.21
C SER A 245 5.61 -9.45 16.53
N ARG A 246 6.43 -8.68 15.82
CA ARG A 246 7.89 -8.61 16.07
C ARG A 246 8.23 -7.62 17.20
N GLN A 247 7.31 -6.74 17.55
CA GLN A 247 7.52 -5.78 18.63
C GLN A 247 7.23 -6.41 19.99
N VAL A 248 7.94 -5.92 21.01
CA VAL A 248 7.76 -6.35 22.40
C VAL A 248 7.33 -5.15 23.25
N LYS A 249 6.59 -5.42 24.33
CA LYS A 249 6.22 -4.38 25.31
C LYS A 249 7.50 -3.79 25.90
N ILE A 250 7.68 -2.47 25.76
CA ILE A 250 8.88 -1.76 26.22
C ILE A 250 8.90 -1.56 27.74
N HIS A 251 7.74 -1.43 28.39
CA HIS A 251 7.64 -1.29 29.83
C HIS A 251 7.22 -2.62 30.47
N LYS A 252 8.08 -3.12 31.36
CA LYS A 252 7.84 -4.32 32.18
C LYS A 252 7.58 -3.91 33.63
N GLY A 253 6.80 -4.70 34.37
CA GLY A 253 6.40 -4.39 35.75
C GLY A 253 5.02 -3.74 35.84
N SER A 254 4.64 -3.33 37.05
CA SER A 254 3.37 -2.64 37.32
C SER A 254 3.42 -1.18 36.89
N ILE A 255 2.28 -0.64 36.48
CA ILE A 255 2.12 0.80 36.22
C ILE A 255 2.58 1.70 37.39
N SER A 256 2.49 1.21 38.64
CA SER A 256 2.96 1.93 39.83
C SER A 256 4.46 2.17 39.84
N SER A 257 5.27 1.27 39.27
CA SER A 257 6.72 1.48 39.18
C SER A 257 7.11 2.48 38.09
N GLN A 258 6.18 2.80 37.19
CA GLN A 258 6.39 3.65 36.00
C GLN A 258 5.95 5.11 36.21
N ILE A 259 5.30 5.44 37.33
CA ILE A 259 4.81 6.80 37.62
C ILE A 259 5.44 7.31 38.91
N THR A 260 6.00 8.52 38.88
CA THR A 260 6.81 9.07 39.98
C THR A 260 5.96 9.33 41.22
N ASN A 261 4.77 9.91 41.06
CA ASN A 261 3.82 10.21 42.13
C ASN A 261 2.62 9.25 42.12
N TRP A 262 2.90 7.94 42.13
CA TRP A 262 1.85 6.91 42.03
C TRP A 262 0.80 7.00 43.14
N ASP A 263 1.21 7.27 44.38
CA ASP A 263 0.27 7.34 45.52
C ASP A 263 -0.78 8.44 45.34
N ASP A 264 -0.37 9.59 44.77
CA ASP A 264 -1.30 10.69 44.45
C ASP A 264 -2.28 10.27 43.36
N VAL A 265 -1.78 9.62 42.28
CA VAL A 265 -2.61 9.11 41.18
C VAL A 265 -3.62 8.08 41.69
N GLN A 266 -3.15 7.13 42.51
CA GLN A 266 -4.00 6.11 43.11
C GLN A 266 -5.07 6.75 44.00
N LYS A 267 -4.71 7.72 44.84
CA LYS A 267 -5.66 8.45 45.69
C LYS A 267 -6.68 9.23 44.86
N THR A 268 -6.26 9.85 43.76
CA THR A 268 -7.16 10.61 42.88
C THR A 268 -8.15 9.71 42.13
N LEU A 269 -7.74 8.52 41.68
CA LEU A 269 -8.59 7.64 40.88
C LEU A 269 -9.46 6.69 41.74
N LYS A 270 -9.03 6.35 42.95
CA LYS A 270 -9.77 5.44 43.83
C LYS A 270 -11.15 6.01 44.20
N GLY A 271 -12.20 5.20 44.10
CA GLY A 271 -13.58 5.61 44.33
C GLY A 271 -14.20 6.43 43.20
N THR A 272 -13.49 6.63 42.09
CA THR A 272 -14.02 7.27 40.87
C THR A 272 -14.34 6.23 39.81
N HIS A 273 -15.07 6.61 38.75
CA HIS A 273 -15.34 5.70 37.63
C HIS A 273 -14.08 5.28 36.85
N TYR A 274 -12.98 6.00 37.04
CA TYR A 274 -11.67 5.73 36.47
C TYR A 274 -10.81 4.78 37.31
N GLU A 275 -11.29 4.29 38.45
CA GLU A 275 -10.54 3.37 39.31
C GLU A 275 -10.05 2.12 38.57
N SER A 276 -10.80 1.66 37.56
CA SER A 276 -10.42 0.52 36.72
C SER A 276 -9.06 0.69 36.04
N PHE A 277 -8.62 1.92 35.75
CA PHE A 277 -7.30 2.18 35.15
C PHE A 277 -6.13 1.88 36.10
N LEU A 278 -6.35 1.83 37.41
CA LEU A 278 -5.33 1.42 38.38
C LEU A 278 -4.98 -0.07 38.27
N HIS A 279 -5.86 -0.86 37.65
CA HIS A 279 -5.79 -2.32 37.58
C HIS A 279 -5.70 -2.86 36.14
N ALA A 280 -5.52 -1.99 35.14
CA ALA A 280 -5.50 -2.38 33.74
C ALA A 280 -4.32 -3.33 33.40
N ASP A 281 -3.21 -3.20 34.13
CA ASP A 281 -2.10 -4.13 34.11
C ASP A 281 -2.51 -5.46 34.77
N TYR A 282 -2.76 -6.46 33.93
CA TYR A 282 -2.85 -7.89 34.27
C TYR A 282 -4.04 -8.33 35.17
N ARG A 283 -5.23 -8.44 34.58
CA ARG A 283 -5.97 -9.70 34.76
C ARG A 283 -5.27 -10.73 33.87
N LYS A 284 -4.56 -11.67 34.51
CA LYS A 284 -4.15 -12.92 33.88
C LYS A 284 -5.38 -13.73 33.49
#